data_AF-A0AB35HZ24-F1
#
_entry.id   AF-A0AB35HZ24-F1
#
_cell.length_a   1.000
_cell.length_b   1.000
_cell.length_c   1.000
_cell.angle_alpha   90.00
_cell.angle_beta   90.00
_cell.angle_gamma   90.00
#
_symmetry.space_group_name_H-M   'P 1'
#
loop_
_entity.id
_entity.type
_entity.pdbx_description
1 polymer ?
#
loop_
_entity_poly.entity_id
_entity_poly.type
_entity_poly.pdbx_seq_one_letter_code
_entity_poly.pdbx_strand_id
1 'polypeptide(L)' 'MEEVIGSVFRFIGRLLVEIVFTAIFEVIFRFPGNIICKPFTKDGEEPNGFLVMISSILFWVLVVALGYFAYLALSSDPNV' A
#
# COMPACT_ATOMS: atom_id res chain seq x y z
N MET A 1 -2.71 -37.59 -14.87
CA MET A 1 -1.82 -36.42 -15.06
C MET A 1 -2.57 -35.10 -14.95
N GLU A 2 -3.80 -35.00 -15.46
CA GLU A 2 -4.63 -33.78 -15.38
C GLU A 2 -4.97 -33.33 -13.95
N GLU A 3 -5.27 -34.27 -13.04
CA GLU A 3 -5.56 -33.94 -11.63
C GLU A 3 -4.35 -33.37 -10.88
N VAL A 4 -3.15 -33.84 -11.21
CA VAL A 4 -1.89 -33.36 -10.62
C VAL A 4 -1.61 -31.94 -11.10
N ILE A 5 -1.81 -31.67 -12.39
CA ILE A 5 -1.64 -30.34 -12.98
C ILE A 5 -2.65 -29.35 -12.37
N GLY A 6 -3.92 -29.73 -12.24
CA GLY A 6 -4.95 -28.88 -11.62
C GLY A 6 -4.65 -28.56 -10.16
N SER A 7 -4.17 -29.54 -9.39
CA SER A 7 -3.79 -29.35 -7.98
C SER A 7 -2.59 -28.41 -7.82
N VAL A 8 -1.54 -28.63 -8.63
CA VAL A 8 -0.34 -27.78 -8.63
C VAL A 8 -0.68 -26.34 -9.04
N PHE A 9 -1.53 -26.15 -10.04
CA PHE A 9 -1.94 -24.81 -10.48
C PHE A 9 -2.74 -24.07 -9.41
N ARG A 10 -3.62 -24.77 -8.68
CA ARG A 10 -4.39 -24.19 -7.56
C ARG A 10 -3.49 -23.78 -6.40
N PHE A 11 -2.47 -24.58 -6.12
CA PHE A 11 -1.46 -24.29 -5.10
C PHE A 11 -0.59 -23.09 -5.48
N ILE A 12 -0.07 -23.06 -6.70
CA ILE A 12 0.72 -21.93 -7.22
C ILE A 12 -0.12 -20.67 -7.28
N GLY A 13 -1.35 -20.73 -7.76
CA GLY A 13 -2.27 -19.59 -7.80
C GLY A 13 -2.51 -19.01 -6.40
N ARG A 14 -2.72 -19.87 -5.40
CA ARG A 14 -2.91 -19.43 -4.01
C ARG A 14 -1.64 -18.78 -3.43
N LEU A 15 -0.47 -19.38 -3.65
CA LEU A 15 0.82 -18.82 -3.24
C LEU A 15 1.10 -17.48 -3.90
N LEU A 16 0.88 -17.37 -5.20
CA LEU A 16 1.09 -16.12 -5.94
C LEU A 16 0.16 -15.04 -5.42
N VAL A 17 -1.13 -15.33 -5.23
CA VAL A 17 -2.08 -14.37 -4.67
C VAL A 17 -1.63 -13.95 -3.28
N GLU A 18 -1.27 -14.88 -2.40
CA GLU A 18 -0.85 -14.57 -1.03
C GLU A 18 0.43 -13.72 -0.99
N ILE A 19 1.44 -14.08 -1.77
CA ILE A 19 2.70 -13.34 -1.87
C ILE A 19 2.45 -11.95 -2.47
N VAL A 20 1.68 -11.87 -3.56
CA VAL A 20 1.39 -10.60 -4.23
C VAL A 20 0.58 -9.69 -3.32
N PHE A 21 -0.47 -10.20 -2.66
CA PHE A 21 -1.23 -9.41 -1.69
C PHE A 21 -0.33 -8.96 -0.55
N THR A 22 0.45 -9.84 0.05
CA THR A 22 1.34 -9.49 1.18
C THR A 22 2.37 -8.45 0.76
N ALA A 23 3.03 -8.63 -0.39
CA ALA A 23 4.01 -7.70 -0.91
C ALA A 23 3.38 -6.35 -1.28
N ILE A 24 2.19 -6.35 -1.88
CA ILE A 24 1.44 -5.13 -2.16
C ILE A 24 1.09 -4.42 -0.87
N PHE A 25 0.56 -5.11 0.14
CA PHE A 25 0.26 -4.52 1.44
C PHE A 25 1.53 -3.96 2.11
N GLU A 26 2.65 -4.66 2.03
CA GLU A 26 3.90 -4.19 2.59
C GLU A 26 4.43 -2.94 1.85
N VAL A 27 4.42 -2.94 0.52
CA VAL A 27 4.85 -1.79 -0.28
C VAL A 27 3.88 -0.61 -0.16
N ILE A 28 2.58 -0.86 -0.09
CA ILE A 28 1.57 0.21 0.03
C ILE A 28 1.56 0.80 1.43
N PHE A 29 1.67 -0.03 2.48
CA PHE A 29 1.52 0.44 3.84
C PHE A 29 2.84 0.65 4.56
N ARG A 30 3.78 -0.29 4.49
CA ARG A 30 5.04 -0.19 5.24
C ARG A 30 5.97 0.85 4.64
N PHE A 31 6.12 0.86 3.31
CA PHE A 31 7.05 1.77 2.63
C PHE A 31 6.79 3.27 2.90
N PRO A 32 5.59 3.84 2.67
CA PRO A 32 5.37 5.27 2.89
C PRO A 32 5.50 5.64 4.36
N GLY A 33 4.96 4.81 5.26
CA GLY A 33 5.08 5.05 6.69
C GLY A 33 6.53 5.06 7.17
N ASN A 34 7.36 4.16 6.65
CA ASN A 34 8.78 4.09 7.02
C ASN A 34 9.55 5.30 6.46
N ILE A 35 9.25 5.73 5.23
CA ILE A 35 9.86 6.94 4.66
C ILE A 35 9.49 8.18 5.46
N ILE A 36 8.22 8.30 5.88
CA ILE A 36 7.75 9.44 6.66
C ILE A 36 8.37 9.45 8.05
N CYS A 37 8.49 8.29 8.71
CA CYS A 37 9.00 8.20 10.07
C CYS A 37 10.53 8.19 10.17
N LYS A 38 11.26 7.81 9.11
CA LYS A 38 12.73 7.71 9.11
C LYS A 38 13.47 9.00 9.49
N PRO A 39 13.08 10.21 9.00
CA PRO A 39 13.71 11.46 9.41
C PRO A 39 13.50 11.83 10.90
N PHE A 40 12.48 11.25 11.54
CA PHE A 40 12.14 11.48 12.95
C PHE A 40 12.69 10.37 13.87
N THR A 41 13.40 9.41 13.29
CA THR A 41 14.03 8.31 14.01
C THR A 41 15.53 8.55 14.09
N LYS A 42 16.14 8.18 15.22
CA LYS A 42 17.58 8.33 15.42
C LYS A 42 18.37 7.50 14.41
N ASP A 43 19.49 8.03 13.94
CA ASP A 43 20.37 7.31 13.02
C ASP A 43 20.81 5.96 13.60
N GLY A 44 20.58 4.89 12.83
CA GLY A 44 20.89 3.51 13.22
C GLY A 44 19.77 2.78 13.97
N GLU A 45 18.66 3.44 14.29
CA GLU A 45 17.48 2.81 14.89
C GLU A 45 16.36 2.59 13.84
N GLU A 46 15.59 1.52 14.02
CA GLU A 46 14.40 1.31 13.19
C GLU A 46 13.22 2.15 13.70
N PRO A 47 12.44 2.78 12.81
CA PRO A 47 11.26 3.54 13.21
C PRO A 47 10.25 2.65 13.94
N ASN A 48 9.61 3.20 14.98
CA ASN A 48 8.58 2.48 15.72
C ASN A 48 7.46 2.01 14.76
N GLY A 49 7.25 0.69 14.70
CA GLY A 49 6.28 0.07 13.79
C GLY A 49 4.84 0.58 13.97
N PHE A 50 4.45 0.97 15.18
CA PHE A 50 3.13 1.57 15.42
C PHE A 50 3.01 2.97 14.80
N LEU A 51 4.07 3.79 14.90
CA LEU A 51 4.10 5.12 14.27
C LEU A 51 4.12 5.01 12.74
N VAL A 52 4.87 4.04 12.20
CA VAL A 52 4.90 3.73 10.77
C VAL A 52 3.52 3.34 10.24
N MET A 53 2.78 2.53 10.99
CA MET A 53 1.42 2.13 10.60
C MET A 53 0.47 3.34 10.58
N ILE A 54 0.48 4.18 11.63
CA ILE A 54 -0.38 5.36 11.71
C ILE A 54 -0.03 6.38 10.63
N SER A 55 1.26 6.67 10.42
CA SER A 55 1.70 7.63 9.42
C SER A 55 1.31 7.20 8.01
N SER A 56 1.37 5.90 7.73
CA SER A 56 0.91 5.32 6.47
C SER A 56 -0.60 5.44 6.25
N ILE A 57 -1.41 5.16 7.27
CA ILE A 57 -2.87 5.34 7.18
C ILE A 57 -3.21 6.81 6.91
N LEU A 58 -2.58 7.73 7.65
CA LEU A 58 -2.79 9.17 7.45
C LEU A 58 -2.36 9.65 6.06
N PHE A 59 -1.25 9.11 5.54
CA PHE A 59 -0.81 9.38 4.18
C PHE A 59 -1.88 9.00 3.15
N TRP A 60 -2.44 7.79 3.23
CA TRP A 60 -3.46 7.34 2.28
C TRP A 60 -4.78 8.10 2.43
N VAL A 61 -5.19 8.45 3.65
CA VAL A 61 -6.35 9.33 3.89
C VAL A 61 -6.14 10.67 3.18
N LEU A 62 -4.94 11.25 3.27
CA LEU A 62 -4.60 12.51 2.63
C LEU A 62 -4.57 12.38 1.10
N VAL A 63 -4.04 11.29 0.55
CA VAL A 63 -4.07 10.99 -0.89
C VAL A 63 -5.51 10.94 -1.40
N VAL A 64 -6.41 10.22 -0.71
CA VAL A 64 -7.83 10.13 -1.09
C VAL A 64 -8.50 11.50 -1.01
N ALA A 65 -8.26 12.26 0.06
CA ALA A 65 -8.82 13.60 0.23
C ALA A 65 -8.36 14.55 -0.89
N LEU A 66 -7.06 14.58 -1.19
CA LEU A 66 -6.51 15.40 -2.28
C LEU A 66 -7.08 14.99 -3.63
N GLY A 67 -7.19 13.68 -3.91
CA GLY A 67 -7.79 13.18 -5.14
C GLY A 67 -9.26 13.61 -5.29
N TYR A 68 -10.04 13.57 -4.20
CA TYR A 68 -11.42 14.04 -4.21
C TYR A 68 -11.52 15.55 -4.47
N PHE A 69 -10.71 16.36 -3.79
CA PHE A 69 -10.70 17.81 -4.02
C PHE A 69 -10.22 18.18 -5.42
N ALA A 70 -9.24 17.46 -5.96
CA ALA A 70 -8.78 17.64 -7.34
C ALA A 70 -9.89 17.29 -8.35
N TYR A 71 -10.61 16.18 -8.13
CA TYR A 71 -11.76 15.81 -8.95
C TYR A 71 -12.86 16.87 -8.91
N LEU A 72 -13.19 17.40 -7.72
CA LEU A 72 -14.15 18.49 -7.59
C LEU A 72 -13.69 19.75 -8.32
N ALA A 73 -12.42 20.13 -8.20
CA ALA A 73 -11.87 21.30 -8.88
C ALA A 73 -11.97 21.17 -10.41
N LEU A 74 -11.62 20.00 -10.95
CA LEU A 74 -11.68 19.73 -12.39
C LEU A 74 -13.12 19.66 -12.91
N SER A 75 -14.03 19.05 -12.15
CA SER A 75 -15.44 18.95 -12.53
C SER A 75 -16.23 20.26 -12.36
N SER A 76 -15.69 21.21 -11.59
CA SER A 76 -16.29 22.53 -11.38
C SER A 76 -15.83 23.57 -12.41
N ASP A 77 -14.83 23.26 -13.26
CA ASP A 77 -14.41 24.13 -14.35
C ASP A 77 -15.36 23.97 -15.55
N PRO A 78 -16.13 24.99 -15.95
CA PRO A 78 -17.07 24.90 -17.07
C PRO A 78 -16.39 24.82 -18.45
N ASN A 79 -15.07 24.89 -18.54
CA ASN A 79 -14.31 24.85 -19.80
C ASN A 79 -13.51 23.55 -20.02
N VAL A 80 -13.72 22.53 -19.17
CA VAL A 80 -13.22 21.15 -19.35
C VAL A 80 -14.40 20.21 -19.58
#